data_AF-A0A7C3G4W2-F1
#
_entry.id   AF-A0A7C3G4W2-F1
#
_cell.length_a   1.000
_cell.length_b   1.000
_cell.length_c   1.000
_cell.angle_alpha   90.00
_cell.angle_beta   90.00
_cell.angle_gamma   90.00
#
_symmetry.space_group_name_H-M   'P 1'
#
loop_
_entity.id
_entity.type
_entity.pdbx_description
1 polymer ?
#
loop_
_entity_poly.entity_id
_entity_poly.type
_entity_poly.pdbx_seq_one_letter_code
_entity_poly.pdbx_strand_id
1 'polypeptide(L)'
;MQSKLFQIIFLSIVMSSSIFAQVEIQSSNPYGFKIVKSVEDTPVKSQGRTGTCWSFATSSFLESEAIRMGKEPQDFSEMYVVRNVYDDKARNYVLRHGKANFGQGSLAHDLIRVIGEKGMVPESVYSGKLDKSKIHNHSEMEAVLKGMLDGVLKQKRLSNRWMKAFDKVIDVYMGEIPKQFTYKGKKYTAKSYAKAMGLDADNYVNITSFTHHPFYKKFVLEIPDNYSNGSFTNLPIEDVVAIIDNAIEKGYSVAWDGDVSEAGFSHQNGLAIVP
;
A
#
# COMPACT_ATOMS: atom_id res chain seq x y z
N MET A 1 30.56 -52.19 -60.62
CA MET A 1 31.79 -51.56 -60.11
C MET A 1 31.58 -50.05 -60.17
N GLN A 2 31.57 -49.37 -59.01
CA GLN A 2 31.90 -47.95 -58.72
C GLN A 2 31.46 -46.88 -59.76
N SER A 3 30.75 -45.79 -59.44
CA SER A 3 30.74 -44.94 -58.25
C SER A 3 29.45 -44.10 -58.23
N LYS A 4 28.83 -43.93 -57.06
CA LYS A 4 27.81 -42.89 -56.83
C LYS A 4 28.51 -41.72 -56.17
N LEU A 5 28.56 -40.59 -56.87
CA LEU A 5 29.05 -39.30 -56.40
C LEU A 5 28.00 -38.72 -55.44
N PHE A 6 28.30 -38.67 -54.14
CA PHE A 6 27.49 -37.92 -53.17
C PHE A 6 28.30 -36.69 -52.75
N GLN A 7 27.86 -35.51 -53.20
CA GLN A 7 28.30 -34.23 -52.68
C GLN A 7 27.71 -34.05 -51.27
N ILE A 8 28.57 -34.07 -50.25
CA ILE A 8 28.21 -33.71 -48.88
C ILE A 8 28.30 -32.19 -48.78
N ILE A 9 27.14 -31.54 -48.65
CA ILE A 9 27.01 -30.11 -48.32
C ILE A 9 27.29 -29.97 -46.82
N PHE A 10 28.32 -29.21 -46.48
CA PHE A 10 28.66 -28.85 -45.10
C PHE A 10 27.76 -27.68 -44.67
N LEU A 11 26.72 -27.96 -43.88
CA LEU A 11 25.84 -26.94 -43.30
C LEU A 11 26.38 -26.55 -41.92
N SER A 12 27.09 -25.43 -41.86
CA SER A 12 27.57 -24.85 -40.60
C SER A 12 26.41 -24.17 -39.85
N ILE A 13 25.86 -24.83 -38.83
CA ILE A 13 24.89 -24.23 -37.91
C ILE A 13 25.68 -23.43 -36.87
N VAL A 14 25.63 -22.10 -36.99
CA VAL A 14 26.09 -21.18 -35.94
C VAL A 14 24.93 -21.04 -34.94
N MET A 15 25.03 -21.72 -33.81
CA MET A 15 24.17 -21.47 -32.64
C MET A 15 24.61 -20.16 -31.98
N SER A 16 23.87 -19.09 -32.21
CA SER A 16 23.98 -17.84 -31.46
C SER A 16 23.34 -18.01 -30.08
N SER A 17 24.15 -18.29 -29.07
CA SER A 17 23.75 -18.20 -27.66
C SER A 17 23.63 -16.72 -27.28
N SER A 18 22.41 -16.20 -27.20
CA SER A 18 22.13 -14.89 -26.62
C SER A 18 22.35 -14.97 -25.10
N ILE A 19 23.51 -14.51 -24.65
CA ILE A 19 23.79 -14.28 -23.23
C ILE A 19 22.97 -13.04 -22.83
N PHE A 20 21.88 -13.25 -22.10
CA PHE A 20 21.23 -12.18 -21.36
C PHE A 20 22.14 -11.86 -20.16
N ALA A 21 22.91 -10.78 -20.27
CA ALA A 21 23.59 -10.21 -19.13
C ALA A 21 22.54 -9.62 -18.18
N GLN A 22 22.30 -10.28 -17.04
CA GLN A 22 21.65 -9.64 -15.90
C GLN A 22 22.63 -8.59 -15.37
N VAL A 23 22.28 -7.31 -15.52
CA VAL A 23 22.95 -6.22 -14.81
C VAL A 23 22.50 -6.33 -13.36
N GLU A 24 23.32 -6.99 -12.54
CA GLU A 24 23.21 -6.90 -11.09
C GLU A 24 23.59 -5.46 -10.71
N ILE A 25 22.58 -4.63 -10.40
CA ILE A 25 22.83 -3.33 -9.78
C ILE A 25 23.25 -3.63 -8.34
N GLN A 26 24.56 -3.82 -8.15
CA GLN A 26 25.14 -3.97 -6.83
C GLN A 26 25.04 -2.61 -6.12
N SER A 27 24.05 -2.44 -5.25
CA SER A 27 24.04 -1.33 -4.29
C SER A 27 25.33 -1.43 -3.49
N SER A 28 26.12 -0.35 -3.40
CA SER A 28 27.27 -0.35 -2.50
C SER A 28 26.74 -0.65 -1.10
N ASN A 29 27.26 -1.71 -0.48
CA ASN A 29 26.93 -2.09 0.88
C ASN A 29 28.11 -1.68 1.79
N PRO A 30 28.32 -0.37 2.03
CA PRO A 30 29.47 0.11 2.79
C PRO A 30 29.45 -0.36 4.25
N TYR A 31 28.29 -0.81 4.75
CA TYR A 31 28.11 -1.33 6.10
C TYR A 31 28.29 -2.86 6.20
N GLY A 32 28.47 -3.56 5.08
CA GLY A 32 28.70 -5.00 5.07
C GLY A 32 27.50 -5.84 5.52
N PHE A 33 26.26 -5.35 5.38
CA PHE A 33 25.04 -6.08 5.71
C PHE A 33 24.98 -7.43 4.99
N LYS A 34 24.55 -8.46 5.70
CA LYS A 34 24.24 -9.77 5.12
C LYS A 34 22.80 -10.10 5.44
N ILE A 35 22.04 -10.48 4.42
CA ILE A 35 20.67 -10.95 4.60
C ILE A 35 20.73 -12.29 5.33
N VAL A 36 20.19 -12.33 6.55
CA VAL A 36 20.06 -13.56 7.34
C VAL A 36 18.76 -14.30 7.00
N LYS A 37 17.68 -13.54 6.80
CA LYS A 37 16.35 -14.01 6.42
C LYS A 37 15.67 -12.93 5.59
N SER A 38 14.92 -13.33 4.57
CA SER A 38 14.04 -12.45 3.80
C SER A 38 12.67 -13.09 3.63
N VAL A 39 11.66 -12.25 3.49
CA VAL A 39 10.30 -12.63 3.12
C VAL A 39 10.09 -12.21 1.68
N GLU A 40 9.37 -13.01 0.90
CA GLU A 40 9.07 -12.65 -0.49
C GLU A 40 8.20 -11.40 -0.57
N ASP A 41 8.56 -10.50 -1.48
CA ASP A 41 7.92 -9.23 -1.72
C ASP A 41 7.76 -8.95 -3.21
N THR A 42 6.97 -7.93 -3.52
CA THR A 42 6.78 -7.43 -4.89
C THR A 42 7.71 -6.25 -5.16
N PRO A 43 7.87 -5.83 -6.43
CA PRO A 43 8.72 -4.69 -6.77
C PRO A 43 8.38 -3.41 -5.98
N VAL A 44 9.43 -2.66 -5.63
CA VAL A 44 9.31 -1.38 -4.92
C VAL A 44 8.44 -0.40 -5.71
N LYS A 45 7.48 0.23 -5.02
CA LYS A 45 6.55 1.20 -5.57
C LYS A 45 6.88 2.63 -5.12
N SER A 46 6.38 3.63 -5.85
CA SER A 46 6.58 5.05 -5.53
C SER A 46 5.26 5.77 -5.26
N GLN A 47 5.09 6.27 -4.03
CA GLN A 47 3.95 7.11 -3.65
C GLN A 47 3.99 8.51 -4.30
N GLY A 48 5.08 8.86 -4.98
CA GLY A 48 5.28 10.18 -5.59
C GLY A 48 5.17 11.31 -4.57
N ARG A 49 4.52 12.41 -4.96
CA ARG A 49 4.29 13.59 -4.12
C ARG A 49 2.98 13.47 -3.37
N THR A 50 2.89 12.47 -2.50
CA THR A 50 1.73 12.23 -1.64
C THR A 50 2.16 11.85 -0.23
N GLY A 51 1.26 12.01 0.75
CA GLY A 51 1.37 11.51 2.13
C GLY A 51 0.63 10.19 2.31
N THR A 52 0.74 9.26 1.35
CA THR A 52 -0.04 8.02 1.33
C THR A 52 0.78 6.75 1.62
N CYS A 53 1.93 6.90 2.28
CA CYS A 53 2.85 5.81 2.65
C CYS A 53 2.12 4.64 3.33
N TRP A 54 1.17 4.94 4.22
CA TRP A 54 0.32 3.95 4.90
C TRP A 54 -0.40 3.00 3.93
N SER A 55 -0.84 3.49 2.77
CA SER A 55 -1.52 2.68 1.76
C SER A 55 -0.52 1.84 0.96
N PHE A 56 0.63 2.43 0.58
CA PHE A 56 1.69 1.72 -0.15
C PHE A 56 2.37 0.64 0.69
N ALA A 57 2.76 0.96 1.93
CA ALA A 57 3.39 0.02 2.86
C ALA A 57 2.44 -1.14 3.18
N THR A 58 1.17 -0.85 3.46
CA THR A 58 0.20 -1.91 3.79
C THR A 58 -0.23 -2.72 2.57
N SER A 59 -0.27 -2.12 1.38
CA SER A 59 -0.49 -2.88 0.13
C SER A 59 0.66 -3.84 -0.13
N SER A 60 1.92 -3.39 0.02
CA SER A 60 3.11 -4.25 -0.06
C SER A 60 3.05 -5.40 0.95
N PHE A 61 2.67 -5.12 2.20
CA PHE A 61 2.43 -6.15 3.22
C PHE A 61 1.38 -7.19 2.77
N LEU A 62 0.24 -6.74 2.22
CA LEU A 62 -0.81 -7.64 1.73
C LEU A 62 -0.39 -8.42 0.46
N GLU A 63 0.49 -7.85 -0.37
CA GLU A 63 1.05 -8.52 -1.54
C GLU A 63 1.98 -9.65 -1.12
N SER A 64 2.84 -9.43 -0.11
CA SER A 64 3.61 -10.51 0.54
C SER A 64 2.70 -11.57 1.17
N GLU A 65 1.61 -11.18 1.83
CA GLU A 65 0.64 -12.15 2.37
C GLU A 65 -0.03 -12.99 1.27
N ALA A 66 -0.37 -12.36 0.13
CA ALA A 66 -0.93 -13.08 -1.00
C ALA A 66 0.05 -14.14 -1.54
N ILE A 67 1.34 -13.78 -1.67
CA ILE A 67 2.41 -14.70 -2.05
C ILE A 67 2.53 -15.84 -1.02
N ARG A 68 2.61 -15.52 0.28
CA ARG A 68 2.68 -16.50 1.38
C ARG A 68 1.49 -17.47 1.38
N MET A 69 0.32 -17.01 0.96
CA MET A 69 -0.90 -17.81 0.80
C MET A 69 -0.96 -18.60 -0.52
N GLY A 70 0.13 -18.65 -1.28
CA GLY A 70 0.23 -19.41 -2.54
C GLY A 70 -0.50 -18.78 -3.71
N LYS A 71 -0.76 -17.46 -3.68
CA LYS A 71 -1.29 -16.72 -4.82
C LYS A 71 -0.14 -16.25 -5.70
N GLU A 72 -0.43 -16.08 -6.99
CA GLU A 72 0.44 -15.32 -7.89
C GLU A 72 0.70 -13.91 -7.32
N PRO A 73 1.87 -13.31 -7.59
CA PRO A 73 2.13 -11.92 -7.21
C PRO A 73 1.00 -11.00 -7.65
N GLN A 74 0.48 -10.21 -6.69
CA GLN A 74 -0.57 -9.24 -6.90
C GLN A 74 0.02 -7.83 -6.97
N ASP A 75 -0.72 -6.93 -7.61
CA ASP A 75 -0.45 -5.49 -7.61
C ASP A 75 -1.75 -4.80 -7.20
N PHE A 76 -1.88 -4.48 -5.92
CA PHE A 76 -3.09 -3.90 -5.33
C PHE A 76 -3.11 -2.38 -5.51
N SER A 77 -4.29 -1.84 -5.78
CA SER A 77 -4.44 -0.39 -5.95
C SER A 77 -4.41 0.33 -4.61
N GLU A 78 -3.32 1.03 -4.33
CA GLU A 78 -3.23 1.93 -3.18
C GLU A 78 -4.25 3.06 -3.29
N MET A 79 -4.47 3.55 -4.51
CA MET A 79 -5.33 4.70 -4.75
C MET A 79 -6.81 4.38 -4.55
N TYR A 80 -7.23 3.13 -4.75
CA TYR A 80 -8.58 2.69 -4.39
C TYR A 80 -8.79 2.85 -2.88
N VAL A 81 -7.81 2.45 -2.07
CA VAL A 81 -7.87 2.57 -0.61
C VAL A 81 -7.82 4.04 -0.19
N VAL A 82 -6.86 4.81 -0.71
CA VAL A 82 -6.69 6.25 -0.42
C VAL A 82 -7.99 7.00 -0.66
N ARG A 83 -8.62 6.78 -1.83
CA ARG A 83 -9.89 7.42 -2.17
C ARG A 83 -10.99 7.09 -1.16
N ASN A 84 -11.14 5.82 -0.81
CA ASN A 84 -12.13 5.38 0.15
C ASN A 84 -11.89 5.95 1.57
N VAL A 85 -10.62 6.13 1.96
CA VAL A 85 -10.23 6.77 3.22
C VAL A 85 -10.51 8.27 3.18
N TYR A 86 -10.26 8.97 2.07
CA TYR A 86 -10.58 10.39 1.94
C TYR A 86 -12.08 10.66 2.11
N ASP A 87 -12.93 9.78 1.57
CA ASP A 87 -14.38 9.86 1.77
C ASP A 87 -14.78 9.73 3.25
N ASP A 88 -14.11 8.83 3.98
CA ASP A 88 -14.36 8.60 5.40
C ASP A 88 -13.84 9.77 6.24
N LYS A 89 -12.64 10.27 5.93
CA LYS A 89 -12.04 11.46 6.57
C LYS A 89 -12.87 12.71 6.33
N ALA A 90 -13.44 12.91 5.16
CA ALA A 90 -14.31 14.04 4.87
C ALA A 90 -15.57 14.03 5.76
N ARG A 91 -16.22 12.86 5.90
CA ARG A 91 -17.35 12.70 6.81
C ARG A 91 -16.93 12.93 8.26
N ASN A 92 -15.81 12.34 8.68
CA ASN A 92 -15.29 12.51 10.03
C ASN A 92 -15.00 13.99 10.35
N TYR A 93 -14.35 14.70 9.43
CA TYR A 93 -14.05 16.12 9.54
C TYR A 93 -15.32 16.95 9.72
N VAL A 94 -16.33 16.75 8.86
CA VAL A 94 -17.59 17.50 8.93
C VAL A 94 -18.38 17.17 10.20
N LEU A 95 -18.52 15.88 10.54
CA LEU A 95 -19.27 15.43 11.73
C LEU A 95 -18.60 15.84 13.04
N ARG A 96 -17.28 15.98 13.07
CA ARG A 96 -16.52 16.53 14.20
C ARG A 96 -16.35 18.05 14.13
N HIS A 97 -17.15 18.73 13.30
CA HIS A 97 -17.16 20.19 13.19
C HIS A 97 -15.78 20.80 12.91
N GLY A 98 -15.01 20.16 12.03
CA GLY A 98 -13.67 20.59 11.63
C GLY A 98 -12.55 20.30 12.63
N LYS A 99 -12.85 19.55 13.69
CA LYS A 99 -11.88 19.21 14.76
C LYS A 99 -11.20 17.86 14.56
N ALA A 100 -11.52 17.13 13.48
CA ALA A 100 -10.76 15.95 13.06
C ALA A 100 -9.60 16.38 12.16
N ASN A 101 -8.57 15.54 12.03
CA ASN A 101 -7.57 15.74 10.99
C ASN A 101 -8.16 15.45 9.60
N PHE A 102 -7.99 16.36 8.65
CA PHE A 102 -8.23 16.13 7.23
C PHE A 102 -6.95 16.45 6.46
N GLY A 103 -6.34 15.41 5.93
CA GLY A 103 -5.13 15.46 5.12
C GLY A 103 -4.82 14.09 4.53
N GLN A 104 -3.65 13.93 3.90
CA GLN A 104 -3.32 12.70 3.14
C GLN A 104 -2.97 11.48 4.01
N GLY A 105 -2.46 11.71 5.22
CA GLY A 105 -1.99 10.68 6.14
C GLY A 105 -3.08 9.76 6.70
N SER A 106 -2.69 8.57 7.13
CA SER A 106 -3.50 7.54 7.79
C SER A 106 -2.56 6.48 8.36
N LEU A 107 -3.09 5.37 8.88
CA LEU A 107 -2.29 4.26 9.43
C LEU A 107 -2.63 2.94 8.73
N ALA A 108 -1.78 1.93 8.93
CA ALA A 108 -1.93 0.63 8.28
C ALA A 108 -3.31 -0.01 8.50
N HIS A 109 -3.88 0.15 9.70
CA HIS A 109 -5.18 -0.42 10.04
C HIS A 109 -6.33 0.14 9.19
N ASP A 110 -6.18 1.33 8.60
CA ASP A 110 -7.21 1.90 7.73
C ASP A 110 -7.32 1.15 6.40
N LEU A 111 -6.20 0.69 5.85
CA LEU A 111 -6.24 -0.18 4.67
C LEU A 111 -6.90 -1.52 5.01
N ILE A 112 -6.53 -2.12 6.16
CA ILE A 112 -7.13 -3.37 6.65
C ILE A 112 -8.65 -3.21 6.85
N ARG A 113 -9.10 -2.06 7.38
CA ARG A 113 -10.53 -1.76 7.52
C ARG A 113 -11.22 -1.64 6.15
N VAL A 114 -10.59 -0.95 5.19
CA VAL A 114 -11.15 -0.78 3.83
C VAL A 114 -11.32 -2.11 3.11
N ILE A 115 -10.38 -3.06 3.23
CA ILE A 115 -10.55 -4.39 2.59
C ILE A 115 -11.78 -5.13 3.12
N GLY A 116 -12.06 -5.05 4.43
CA GLY A 116 -13.22 -5.69 5.05
C GLY A 116 -14.54 -5.00 4.66
N GLU A 117 -14.58 -3.67 4.66
CA GLU A 117 -15.81 -2.92 4.44
C GLU A 117 -16.16 -2.72 2.95
N LYS A 118 -15.15 -2.46 2.11
CA LYS A 118 -15.30 -1.94 0.75
C LYS A 118 -14.64 -2.85 -0.30
N GLY A 119 -13.60 -3.59 0.08
CA GLY A 119 -12.90 -4.55 -0.76
C GLY A 119 -11.56 -4.01 -1.26
N MET A 120 -11.10 -4.53 -2.39
CA MET A 120 -9.83 -4.17 -3.03
C MET A 120 -9.97 -4.29 -4.54
N VAL A 121 -9.14 -3.58 -5.30
CA VAL A 121 -9.03 -3.75 -6.76
C VAL A 121 -7.55 -3.83 -7.15
N PRO A 122 -7.22 -4.47 -8.28
CA PRO A 122 -5.84 -4.44 -8.76
C PRO A 122 -5.49 -3.06 -9.34
N GLU A 123 -4.22 -2.68 -9.29
CA GLU A 123 -3.68 -1.42 -9.82
C GLU A 123 -4.03 -1.22 -11.30
N SER A 124 -3.99 -2.31 -12.08
CA SER A 124 -4.41 -2.32 -13.50
C SER A 124 -5.86 -1.87 -13.76
N VAL A 125 -6.74 -1.95 -12.76
CA VAL A 125 -8.16 -1.57 -12.84
C VAL A 125 -8.38 -0.14 -12.37
N TYR A 126 -7.64 0.32 -11.37
CA TYR A 126 -7.76 1.68 -10.86
C TYR A 126 -6.40 2.14 -10.31
N SER A 127 -5.65 2.90 -11.09
CA SER A 127 -4.37 3.45 -10.63
C SER A 127 -4.51 4.78 -9.90
N GLY A 128 -5.71 5.38 -9.90
CA GLY A 128 -5.89 6.77 -9.47
C GLY A 128 -5.17 7.82 -10.33
N LYS A 129 -4.56 7.42 -11.46
CA LYS A 129 -3.89 8.33 -12.41
C LYS A 129 -4.72 8.48 -13.69
N LEU A 130 -5.04 9.71 -14.04
CA LEU A 130 -5.66 10.02 -15.34
C LEU A 130 -4.65 9.93 -16.49
N ASP A 131 -3.41 10.36 -16.25
CA ASP A 131 -2.27 10.19 -17.14
C ASP A 131 -1.27 9.23 -16.50
N LYS A 132 -1.15 8.02 -17.09
CA LYS A 132 -0.28 6.96 -16.58
C LYS A 132 1.22 7.32 -16.63
N SER A 133 1.61 8.32 -17.42
CA SER A 133 3.01 8.80 -17.49
C SER A 133 3.41 9.68 -16.31
N LYS A 134 2.44 10.15 -15.51
CA LYS A 134 2.67 11.04 -14.38
C LYS A 134 2.94 10.27 -13.08
N ILE A 135 3.66 10.93 -12.18
CA ILE A 135 3.75 10.51 -10.78
C ILE A 135 2.47 10.95 -10.04
N HIS A 136 2.17 10.30 -8.91
CA HIS A 136 1.12 10.80 -8.03
C HIS A 136 1.50 12.17 -7.46
N ASN A 137 0.53 13.07 -7.42
CA ASN A 137 0.66 14.36 -6.76
C ASN A 137 -0.73 14.80 -6.27
N HIS A 138 -0.94 14.77 -4.96
CA HIS A 138 -2.22 15.09 -4.34
C HIS A 138 -2.27 16.48 -3.72
N SER A 139 -1.22 17.30 -3.84
CA SER A 139 -1.13 18.60 -3.17
C SER A 139 -2.29 19.55 -3.55
N GLU A 140 -2.60 19.67 -4.84
CA GLU A 140 -3.71 20.52 -5.29
C GLU A 140 -5.06 19.94 -4.86
N MET A 141 -5.26 18.64 -5.09
CA MET A 141 -6.51 17.96 -4.74
C MET A 141 -6.82 18.11 -3.24
N GLU A 142 -5.85 17.87 -2.35
CA GLU A 142 -6.02 18.03 -0.91
C GLU A 142 -6.45 19.46 -0.55
N ALA A 143 -5.80 20.47 -1.13
CA ALA A 143 -6.13 21.87 -0.88
C ALA A 143 -7.57 22.21 -1.34
N VAL A 144 -7.97 21.73 -2.52
CA VAL A 144 -9.34 21.91 -3.05
C VAL A 144 -10.37 21.22 -2.16
N LEU A 145 -10.12 19.96 -1.80
CA LEU A 145 -11.02 19.19 -0.93
C LEU A 145 -11.14 19.84 0.45
N LYS A 146 -10.03 20.27 1.06
CA LYS A 146 -10.04 20.97 2.35
C LYS A 146 -10.81 22.28 2.29
N GLY A 147 -10.57 23.10 1.27
CA GLY A 147 -11.30 24.36 1.06
C GLY A 147 -12.81 24.14 0.88
N MET A 148 -13.19 23.08 0.18
CA MET A 148 -14.58 22.67 0.04
C MET A 148 -15.21 22.30 1.40
N LEU A 149 -14.54 21.45 2.19
CA LEU A 149 -15.04 21.04 3.51
C LEU A 149 -15.15 22.22 4.49
N ASP A 150 -14.20 23.15 4.45
CA ASP A 150 -14.26 24.38 5.25
C ASP A 150 -15.43 25.28 4.85
N GLY A 151 -15.75 25.34 3.55
CA GLY A 151 -16.96 26.00 3.06
C GLY A 151 -18.25 25.34 3.55
N VAL A 152 -18.27 24.01 3.63
CA VAL A 152 -19.40 23.23 4.16
C VAL A 152 -19.60 23.53 5.65
N LEU A 153 -18.53 23.59 6.44
CA LEU A 153 -18.59 23.87 7.88
C LEU A 153 -19.14 25.26 8.23
N LYS A 154 -19.05 26.22 7.32
CA LYS A 154 -19.62 27.57 7.51
C LYS A 154 -21.15 27.61 7.42
N GLN A 155 -21.79 26.53 6.96
CA GLN A 155 -23.24 26.49 6.74
C GLN A 155 -23.98 26.07 8.02
N LYS A 156 -25.06 26.78 8.34
CA LYS A 156 -25.93 26.45 9.51
C LYS A 156 -26.66 25.12 9.35
N ARG A 157 -27.01 24.75 8.11
CA ARG A 157 -27.69 23.50 7.77
C ARG A 157 -27.03 22.87 6.56
N LEU A 158 -26.56 21.64 6.72
CA LEU A 158 -25.93 20.90 5.63
C LEU A 158 -26.99 20.32 4.68
N SER A 159 -26.74 20.46 3.38
CA SER A 159 -27.53 19.76 2.36
C SER A 159 -27.10 18.29 2.24
N ASN A 160 -27.88 17.47 1.54
CA ASN A 160 -27.46 16.12 1.16
C ASN A 160 -26.58 16.09 -0.11
N ARG A 161 -26.09 17.25 -0.57
CA ARG A 161 -25.36 17.40 -1.84
C ARG A 161 -23.85 17.49 -1.66
N TRP A 162 -23.36 17.92 -0.49
CA TRP A 162 -21.94 18.22 -0.31
C TRP A 162 -21.06 17.00 -0.53
N MET A 163 -21.46 15.81 -0.03
CA MET A 163 -20.68 14.59 -0.25
C MET A 163 -20.67 14.19 -1.73
N LYS A 164 -21.80 14.34 -2.44
CA LYS A 164 -21.85 14.07 -3.89
C LYS A 164 -20.92 15.00 -4.68
N ALA A 165 -20.83 16.27 -4.28
CA ALA A 165 -19.90 17.21 -4.87
C ALA A 165 -18.44 16.84 -4.53
N PHE A 166 -18.17 16.39 -3.31
CA PHE A 166 -16.84 15.95 -2.87
C PHE A 166 -16.38 14.74 -3.70
N ASP A 167 -17.24 13.73 -3.84
CA ASP A 167 -16.98 12.55 -4.67
C ASP A 167 -16.65 12.93 -6.12
N LYS A 168 -17.37 13.93 -6.66
CA LYS A 168 -17.16 14.41 -8.03
C LYS A 168 -15.86 15.20 -8.20
N VAL A 169 -15.43 15.94 -7.18
CA VAL A 169 -14.10 16.56 -7.19
C VAL A 169 -13.02 15.48 -7.19
N ILE A 170 -13.14 14.45 -6.34
CA ILE A 170 -12.18 13.34 -6.35
C ILE A 170 -12.18 12.61 -7.71
N ASP A 171 -13.35 12.37 -8.33
CA ASP A 171 -13.43 11.79 -9.68
C ASP A 171 -12.60 12.58 -10.71
N VAL A 172 -12.61 13.91 -10.61
CA VAL A 172 -11.85 14.79 -11.52
C VAL A 172 -10.34 14.65 -11.33
N TYR A 173 -9.85 14.31 -10.14
CA TYR A 173 -8.41 14.16 -9.87
C TYR A 173 -7.91 12.72 -10.01
N MET A 174 -8.72 11.73 -9.62
CA MET A 174 -8.30 10.33 -9.49
C MET A 174 -9.02 9.38 -10.46
N GLY A 175 -9.99 9.87 -11.23
CA GLY A 175 -10.86 9.05 -12.08
C GLY A 175 -11.93 8.32 -11.27
N GLU A 176 -12.96 7.79 -11.94
CA GLU A 176 -14.06 7.09 -11.25
C GLU A 176 -13.67 5.65 -10.89
N ILE A 177 -14.08 5.18 -9.70
CA ILE A 177 -13.92 3.77 -9.31
C ILE A 177 -14.89 2.91 -10.13
N PRO A 178 -14.42 1.87 -10.84
CA PRO A 178 -15.30 0.97 -11.57
C PRO A 178 -16.15 0.12 -10.61
N LYS A 179 -17.47 0.12 -10.80
CA LYS A 179 -18.40 -0.71 -10.01
C LYS A 179 -18.17 -2.21 -10.21
N GLN A 180 -17.77 -2.58 -11.44
CA GLN A 180 -17.44 -3.94 -11.85
C GLN A 180 -16.29 -3.88 -12.85
N PHE A 181 -15.43 -4.90 -12.82
CA PHE A 181 -14.28 -5.00 -13.72
C PHE A 181 -14.01 -6.47 -14.07
N THR A 182 -13.26 -6.69 -15.15
CA THR A 182 -12.78 -8.02 -15.53
C THR A 182 -11.30 -8.12 -15.20
N TYR A 183 -10.91 -9.15 -14.46
CA TYR A 183 -9.52 -9.45 -14.13
C TYR A 183 -9.25 -10.93 -14.38
N LYS A 184 -8.21 -11.23 -15.17
CA LYS A 184 -7.84 -12.60 -15.60
C LYS A 184 -9.05 -13.42 -16.09
N GLY A 185 -9.88 -12.80 -16.95
CA GLY A 185 -11.05 -13.45 -17.57
C GLY A 185 -12.27 -13.63 -16.67
N LYS A 186 -12.24 -13.21 -15.40
CA LYS A 186 -13.37 -13.28 -14.47
C LYS A 186 -13.88 -11.89 -14.12
N LYS A 187 -15.20 -11.76 -13.94
CA LYS A 187 -15.86 -10.51 -13.57
C LYS A 187 -15.91 -10.37 -12.05
N TYR A 188 -15.53 -9.20 -11.54
CA TYR A 188 -15.48 -8.90 -10.10
C TYR A 188 -16.12 -7.56 -9.78
N THR A 189 -16.63 -7.44 -8.55
CA THR A 189 -16.67 -6.21 -7.76
C THR A 189 -15.45 -6.16 -6.81
N ALA A 190 -15.14 -4.99 -6.26
CA ALA A 190 -14.03 -4.85 -5.30
C ALA A 190 -14.11 -5.84 -4.11
N LYS A 191 -15.31 -6.07 -3.56
CA LYS A 191 -15.53 -7.05 -2.49
C LYS A 191 -15.26 -8.48 -2.93
N SER A 192 -15.78 -8.88 -4.09
CA SER A 192 -15.56 -10.24 -4.61
C SER A 192 -14.10 -10.49 -4.99
N TYR A 193 -13.38 -9.46 -5.43
CA TYR A 193 -11.96 -9.54 -5.73
C TYR A 193 -11.13 -9.72 -4.45
N ALA A 194 -11.34 -8.89 -3.42
CA ALA A 194 -10.69 -9.05 -2.13
C ALA A 194 -10.87 -10.46 -1.56
N LYS A 195 -12.11 -10.97 -1.58
CA LYS A 195 -12.42 -12.35 -1.15
C LYS A 195 -11.68 -13.41 -1.99
N ALA A 196 -11.61 -13.24 -3.30
CA ALA A 196 -10.90 -14.18 -4.18
C ALA A 196 -9.38 -14.21 -3.92
N MET A 197 -8.82 -13.07 -3.52
CA MET A 197 -7.42 -12.94 -3.13
C MET A 197 -7.16 -13.45 -1.70
N GLY A 198 -8.20 -13.76 -0.91
CA GLY A 198 -8.06 -14.22 0.46
C GLY A 198 -7.82 -13.09 1.47
N LEU A 199 -8.12 -11.84 1.08
CA LEU A 199 -8.01 -10.68 1.96
C LEU A 199 -9.19 -10.67 2.93
N ASP A 200 -8.89 -10.84 4.21
CA ASP A 200 -9.85 -10.79 5.30
C ASP A 200 -9.28 -9.92 6.43
N ALA A 201 -10.03 -8.90 6.82
CA ALA A 201 -9.59 -7.94 7.83
C ALA A 201 -9.39 -8.60 9.20
N ASP A 202 -10.15 -9.66 9.51
CA ASP A 202 -10.12 -10.33 10.81
C ASP A 202 -8.85 -11.17 11.04
N ASN A 203 -8.05 -11.39 9.98
CA ASN A 203 -6.78 -12.11 10.06
C ASN A 203 -5.60 -11.25 10.52
N TYR A 204 -5.78 -9.94 10.67
CA TYR A 204 -4.71 -9.00 10.99
C TYR A 204 -4.94 -8.33 12.35
N VAL A 205 -3.85 -8.08 13.07
CA VAL A 205 -3.89 -7.43 14.38
C VAL A 205 -2.97 -6.22 14.41
N ASN A 206 -3.41 -5.15 15.09
CA ASN A 206 -2.60 -3.97 15.32
C ASN A 206 -1.96 -4.06 16.71
N ILE A 207 -0.66 -3.84 16.79
CA ILE A 207 0.14 -3.94 18.01
C ILE A 207 0.90 -2.63 18.20
N THR A 208 1.07 -2.21 19.45
CA THR A 208 1.86 -1.03 19.82
C THR A 208 2.51 -1.24 21.19
N SER A 209 3.36 -0.31 21.62
CA SER A 209 4.05 -0.35 22.92
C SER A 209 4.17 1.06 23.51
N PHE A 210 3.31 1.38 24.47
CA PHE A 210 3.36 2.63 25.22
C PHE A 210 3.01 2.46 26.70
N THR A 211 3.56 3.32 27.55
CA THR A 211 3.42 3.24 29.02
C THR A 211 2.27 4.07 29.59
N HIS A 212 1.64 4.96 28.80
CA HIS A 212 0.50 5.78 29.25
C HIS A 212 -0.83 5.02 29.30
N HIS A 213 -0.87 3.79 28.78
CA HIS A 213 -1.97 2.84 28.92
C HIS A 213 -1.48 1.52 29.50
N PRO A 214 -2.35 0.75 30.18
CA PRO A 214 -1.97 -0.58 30.68
C PRO A 214 -1.55 -1.52 29.54
N PHE A 215 -0.51 -2.32 29.78
CA PHE A 215 -0.14 -3.42 28.89
C PHE A 215 -1.23 -4.51 28.85
N TYR A 216 -1.23 -5.28 27.77
CA TYR A 216 -2.20 -6.34 27.45
C TYR A 216 -3.65 -5.87 27.37
N LYS A 217 -3.84 -4.57 27.13
CA LYS A 217 -5.14 -3.94 26.85
C LYS A 217 -5.11 -3.29 25.49
N LYS A 218 -6.30 -3.18 24.91
CA LYS A 218 -6.53 -2.44 23.68
C LYS A 218 -6.83 -0.98 24.02
N PHE A 219 -6.22 -0.05 23.29
CA PHE A 219 -6.57 1.37 23.35
C PHE A 219 -6.56 1.97 21.95
N VAL A 220 -7.08 3.19 21.81
CA VAL A 220 -7.02 3.95 20.55
C VAL A 220 -5.75 4.79 20.57
N LEU A 221 -4.84 4.55 19.63
CA LEU A 221 -3.60 5.32 19.55
C LEU A 221 -3.91 6.79 19.23
N GLU A 222 -3.53 7.71 20.12
CA GLU A 222 -3.94 9.11 20.08
C GLU A 222 -3.09 10.00 19.16
N ILE A 223 -3.01 9.64 17.88
CA ILE A 223 -2.30 10.42 16.86
C ILE A 223 -3.26 10.99 15.80
N PRO A 224 -2.94 12.15 15.18
CA PRO A 224 -3.84 12.81 14.24
C PRO A 224 -4.29 11.94 13.07
N ASP A 225 -3.41 11.04 12.60
CA ASP A 225 -3.71 10.16 11.48
C ASP A 225 -4.57 8.94 11.85
N ASN A 226 -4.76 8.63 13.13
CA ASN A 226 -5.73 7.64 13.59
C ASN A 226 -7.18 8.19 13.57
N TYR A 227 -7.62 8.71 12.42
CA TYR A 227 -8.92 9.36 12.28
C TYR A 227 -10.09 8.41 12.59
N SER A 228 -9.93 7.14 12.23
CA SER A 228 -10.95 6.11 12.38
C SER A 228 -11.06 5.56 13.81
N ASN A 229 -10.17 5.98 14.72
CA ASN A 229 -10.06 5.47 16.09
C ASN A 229 -9.77 3.96 16.12
N GLY A 230 -8.88 3.51 15.23
CA GLY A 230 -8.37 2.14 15.22
C GLY A 230 -7.72 1.80 16.54
N SER A 231 -7.99 0.59 17.01
CA SER A 231 -7.50 0.12 18.31
C SER A 231 -6.29 -0.80 18.15
N PHE A 232 -5.31 -0.61 19.03
CA PHE A 232 -4.04 -1.32 19.06
C PHE A 232 -3.93 -2.10 20.37
N THR A 233 -3.42 -3.33 20.29
CA THR A 233 -3.06 -4.12 21.46
C THR A 233 -1.75 -3.59 22.01
N ASN A 234 -1.76 -3.08 23.24
CA ASN A 234 -0.58 -2.54 23.90
C ASN A 234 0.24 -3.66 24.53
N LEU A 235 1.52 -3.79 24.18
CA LEU A 235 2.43 -4.81 24.69
C LEU A 235 3.73 -4.15 25.19
N PRO A 236 4.47 -4.78 26.11
CA PRO A 236 5.86 -4.42 26.39
C PRO A 236 6.71 -4.43 25.10
N ILE A 237 7.72 -3.56 25.00
CA ILE A 237 8.52 -3.42 23.78
C ILE A 237 9.25 -4.72 23.42
N GLU A 238 9.66 -5.50 24.42
CA GLU A 238 10.31 -6.80 24.27
C GLU A 238 9.39 -7.81 23.58
N ASP A 239 8.09 -7.79 23.90
CA ASP A 239 7.09 -8.65 23.27
C ASP A 239 6.83 -8.23 21.82
N VAL A 240 6.82 -6.91 21.54
CA VAL A 240 6.69 -6.41 20.16
C VAL A 240 7.86 -6.87 19.30
N VAL A 241 9.10 -6.74 19.81
CA VAL A 241 10.30 -7.21 19.11
C VAL A 241 10.25 -8.72 18.88
N ALA A 242 9.89 -9.51 19.91
CA ALA A 242 9.78 -10.96 19.79
C ALA A 242 8.72 -11.40 18.76
N ILE A 243 7.61 -10.66 18.65
CA ILE A 243 6.57 -10.91 17.63
C ILE A 243 7.13 -10.65 16.22
N ILE A 244 7.87 -9.57 16.02
CA ILE A 244 8.46 -9.22 14.72
C ILE A 244 9.48 -10.30 14.31
N ASP A 245 10.38 -10.68 15.21
CA ASP A 245 11.39 -11.72 14.94
C ASP A 245 10.72 -13.05 14.58
N ASN A 246 9.71 -13.48 15.34
CA ASN A 246 8.98 -14.70 15.06
C ASN A 246 8.18 -14.62 13.75
N ALA A 247 7.59 -13.46 13.41
CA ALA A 247 6.89 -13.26 12.14
C ALA A 247 7.84 -13.48 10.96
N ILE A 248 9.00 -12.82 10.96
CA ILE A 248 10.00 -12.91 9.90
C ILE A 248 10.55 -14.34 9.80
N GLU A 249 10.86 -14.99 10.92
CA GLU A 249 11.34 -16.38 10.94
C GLU A 249 10.33 -17.34 10.30
N LYS A 250 9.03 -17.11 10.57
CA LYS A 250 7.92 -17.89 10.02
C LYS A 250 7.48 -17.48 8.61
N GLY A 251 8.17 -16.52 7.97
CA GLY A 251 7.90 -16.09 6.60
C GLY A 251 6.74 -15.10 6.46
N TYR A 252 6.39 -14.40 7.54
CA TYR A 252 5.45 -13.27 7.51
C TYR A 252 6.24 -11.95 7.46
N SER A 253 5.81 -11.02 6.61
CA SER A 253 6.28 -9.64 6.66
C SER A 253 5.52 -8.84 7.74
N VAL A 254 5.86 -7.57 7.93
CA VAL A 254 5.19 -6.68 8.89
C VAL A 254 4.88 -5.33 8.23
N ALA A 255 3.70 -4.79 8.51
CA ALA A 255 3.40 -3.37 8.22
C ALA A 255 3.89 -2.54 9.41
N TRP A 256 4.86 -1.65 9.16
CA TRP A 256 5.52 -0.88 10.21
C TRP A 256 5.25 0.62 10.05
N ASP A 257 4.54 1.18 11.03
CA ASP A 257 4.35 2.61 11.21
C ASP A 257 5.42 3.13 12.20
N GLY A 258 6.23 4.11 11.79
CA GLY A 258 7.32 4.65 12.60
C GLY A 258 7.67 6.10 12.27
N ASP A 259 8.30 6.79 13.22
CA ASP A 259 8.85 8.12 13.00
C ASP A 259 10.13 8.04 12.16
N VAL A 260 10.19 8.83 11.10
CA VAL A 260 11.31 8.91 10.15
C VAL A 260 11.93 10.31 10.09
N SER A 261 11.59 11.18 11.05
CA SER A 261 12.08 12.56 11.15
C SER A 261 13.35 12.71 12.01
N GLU A 262 13.86 11.60 12.52
CA GLU A 262 15.06 11.54 13.36
C GLU A 262 16.36 11.72 12.57
N ALA A 263 17.37 12.32 13.20
CA ALA A 263 18.68 12.55 12.59
C ALA A 263 19.39 11.26 12.13
N GLY A 264 19.06 10.14 12.78
CA GLY A 264 19.57 8.80 12.44
C GLY A 264 18.89 8.16 11.23
N PHE A 265 17.82 8.76 10.68
CA PHE A 265 17.09 8.25 9.52
C PHE A 265 17.57 8.92 8.23
N SER A 266 18.00 8.13 7.25
CA SER A 266 18.52 8.62 5.97
C SER A 266 17.89 7.89 4.78
N HIS A 267 16.97 8.57 4.09
CA HIS A 267 16.41 8.10 2.83
C HIS A 267 17.46 7.91 1.73
N GLN A 268 18.43 8.84 1.64
CA GLN A 268 19.46 8.80 0.60
C GLN A 268 20.36 7.57 0.72
N ASN A 269 20.68 7.17 1.96
CA ASN A 269 21.58 6.06 2.23
C ASN A 269 20.85 4.75 2.54
N GLY A 270 19.53 4.77 2.72
CA GLY A 270 18.73 3.60 3.07
C GLY A 270 19.00 3.07 4.48
N LEU A 271 19.19 3.96 5.46
CA LEU A 271 19.60 3.60 6.82
C LEU A 271 18.71 4.26 7.88
N ALA A 272 18.48 3.54 8.96
CA ALA A 272 17.90 4.05 10.20
C ALA A 272 18.73 3.51 11.38
N ILE A 273 19.47 4.39 12.05
CA ILE A 273 20.42 4.03 13.11
C ILE A 273 20.10 4.87 14.34
N VAL A 274 20.14 4.26 15.53
CA VAL A 274 20.04 5.01 16.79
C VAL A 274 21.27 5.94 16.89
N PRO A 275 21.08 7.26 17.04
CA PRO A 275 22.18 8.23 17.13
C PRO A 275 23.17 7.96 18.26
#